data_AF-A0A834WTY6-F1
#
_entry.id   AF-A0A834WTY6-F1
#
_cell.length_a   1.000
_cell.length_b   1.000
_cell.length_c   1.000
_cell.angle_alpha   90.00
_cell.angle_beta   90.00
_cell.angle_gamma   90.00
#
_symmetry.space_group_name_H-M   'P 1'
#
loop_
_entity.id
_entity.type
_entity.pdbx_description
1 polymer ?
#
loop_
_entity_poly.entity_id
_entity_poly.type
_entity_poly.pdbx_seq_one_letter_code
_entity_poly.pdbx_strand_id
1 'polypeptide(L)' 'MGLCDGTRLIVAWSCKHVIEATIISGKFAGERVIIAPFGHLSIRFQVAI' A
#
# COMPACT_ATOMS: atom_id res chain seq x y z
N MET A 1 2.73 14.08 1.78
CA MET A 1 3.21 13.31 0.61
C MET A 1 2.54 11.95 0.70
N GLY A 2 1.74 11.58 -0.30
CA GLY A 2 0.94 10.35 -0.30
C GLY A 2 1.47 9.32 -1.30
N LEU A 3 0.92 8.11 -1.26
CA LEU A 3 1.14 7.11 -2.30
C LEU A 3 0.50 7.60 -3.60
N CYS A 4 1.18 7.42 -4.73
CA CYS A 4 0.64 7.71 -6.05
C CYS A 4 0.07 6.46 -6.73
N ASP A 5 -0.80 6.67 -7.71
CA ASP A 5 -1.34 5.59 -8.52
C ASP A 5 -0.22 4.77 -9.18
N GLY A 6 -0.36 3.45 -9.15
CA GLY A 6 0.65 2.51 -9.65
C GLY A 6 1.77 2.17 -8.67
N THR A 7 1.77 2.74 -7.45
CA THR A 7 2.71 2.31 -6.40
C THR A 7 2.46 0.85 -6.06
N ARG A 8 3.50 0.03 -6.22
CA ARG A 8 3.44 -1.39 -5.87
C ARG A 8 3.82 -1.60 -4.41
N LEU A 9 3.07 -2.48 -3.75
CA LEU A 9 3.16 -2.73 -2.32
C LEU A 9 3.12 -4.24 -2.04
N ILE A 10 3.86 -4.69 -1.03
CA ILE A 10 3.65 -6.00 -0.40
C ILE A 10 2.88 -5.77 0.88
N VAL A 11 1.68 -6.35 0.97
CA VAL A 11 0.86 -6.26 2.19
C VAL A 11 1.47 -7.17 3.25
N ALA A 12 1.81 -6.59 4.40
CA ALA A 12 2.29 -7.33 5.57
C ALA A 12 1.11 -7.77 6.44
N TRP A 13 0.16 -6.86 6.69
CA TRP A 13 -1.03 -7.13 7.47
C TRP A 13 -2.18 -6.21 7.07
N SER A 14 -3.41 -6.68 7.23
CA SER A 14 -4.62 -5.88 7.05
C SER A 14 -5.61 -6.10 8.20
N CYS A 15 -6.20 -5.03 8.70
CA CYS A 15 -7.34 -5.04 9.60
C CYS A 15 -8.49 -4.20 8.99
N LYS A 16 -9.67 -4.17 9.65
CA LYS A 16 -10.94 -3.66 9.08
C LYS A 16 -10.85 -2.33 8.32
N HIS A 17 -9.96 -1.43 8.71
CA HIS A 17 -9.80 -0.12 8.07
C HIS A 17 -8.35 0.24 7.78
N VAL A 18 -7.38 -0.64 8.04
CA VAL A 18 -5.97 -0.26 7.92
C VAL A 18 -5.18 -1.39 7.27
N ILE A 19 -4.28 -1.01 6.37
CA ILE A 19 -3.36 -1.93 5.71
C ILE A 19 -1.94 -1.48 6.03
N GLU A 20 -1.16 -2.38 6.60
CA GLU A 20 0.28 -2.23 6.71
C GLU A 20 0.93 -2.90 5.49
N ALA A 21 1.73 -2.14 4.77
CA ALA A 21 2.41 -2.63 3.58
C ALA A 21 3.83 -2.08 3.46
N THR A 22 4.65 -2.74 2.65
CA THR A 22 6.00 -2.29 2.30
C THR A 22 6.02 -1.88 0.84
N ILE A 23 6.59 -0.70 0.56
CA ILE A 23 6.78 -0.21 -0.81
C ILE A 23 7.87 -1.04 -1.49
N ILE A 24 7.62 -1.52 -2.70
CA ILE A 24 8.61 -2.36 -3.41
C ILE A 24 9.37 -1.65 -4.53
N SER A 25 8.97 -0.42 -4.89
CA SER A 25 9.54 0.28 -6.03
C SER A 25 9.56 1.79 -5.85
N GLY A 26 10.55 2.43 -6.46
CA GLY A 26 10.72 3.88 -6.44
C GLY A 26 11.57 4.35 -5.27
N LYS A 27 11.55 5.67 -5.04
CA LYS A 27 12.43 6.33 -4.06
C LYS A 27 12.26 5.84 -2.62
N PHE A 28 11.07 5.37 -2.28
CA PHE A 28 10.69 4.92 -0.93
C PHE A 28 10.65 3.40 -0.79
N ALA A 29 11.29 2.65 -1.71
CA ALA A 29 11.32 1.19 -1.66
C ALA A 29 11.93 0.69 -0.33
N GLY A 30 11.29 -0.32 0.27
CA GLY A 30 11.65 -0.87 1.58
C GLY A 30 10.96 -0.18 2.76
N GLU A 31 10.34 0.98 2.56
CA GLU A 31 9.62 1.67 3.63
C GLU A 31 8.28 1.00 3.96
N ARG A 32 7.96 0.97 5.26
CA ARG A 32 6.64 0.56 5.74
C ARG A 32 5.67 1.73 5.72
N VAL A 33 4.48 1.48 5.20
CA VAL A 33 3.40 2.44 5.10
C VAL A 33 2.13 1.88 5.72
N ILE A 34 1.40 2.77 6.39
CA ILE A 34 0.08 2.50 6.94
C ILE A 34 -0.93 3.20 6.04
N ILE A 35 -1.84 2.42 5.45
CA ILE A 35 -2.86 2.90 4.53
C ILE A 35 -4.19 2.83 5.26
N ALA A 36 -4.70 3.99 5.66
CA ALA A 36 -6.04 4.16 6.21
C ALA A 36 -7.00 4.65 5.11
N PRO A 37 -8.31 4.41 5.23
CA PRO A 37 -9.26 4.73 4.18
C PRO A 37 -9.59 6.22 4.31
N PHE A 38 -9.01 7.04 3.43
CA PHE A 38 -9.41 8.43 3.26
C PHE A 38 -9.99 8.58 1.86
N GLY A 39 -11.32 8.64 1.75
CA GLY A 39 -12.00 8.75 0.44
C GLY A 39 -11.84 7.48 -0.42
N HIS A 40 -12.45 7.50 -1.61
CA HIS A 40 -12.58 6.36 -2.54
C HIS A 40 -11.21 5.89 -3.09
N LEU A 41 -10.38 5.28 -2.24
CA LEU A 41 -9.11 4.69 -2.59
C LEU A 41 -9.37 3.24 -3.05
N SER A 42 -9.60 3.06 -4.35
CA SER A 42 -9.65 1.74 -4.96
C SER A 42 -8.25 1.16 -5.08
N ILE A 43 -7.74 0.56 -4.00
CA ILE A 43 -6.49 -0.20 -4.05
C ILE A 43 -6.79 -1.51 -4.77
N ARG A 44 -6.34 -1.64 -6.03
CA ARG A 44 -6.36 -2.92 -6.73
C ARG A 44 -5.16 -3.74 -6.30
N PHE A 45 -5.39 -4.74 -5.45
CA PHE A 45 -4.37 -5.72 -5.09
C PHE A 45 -4.15 -6.68 -6.26
N GLN A 46 -2.91 -6.78 -6.75
CA GLN A 46 -2.46 -7.95 -7.49
C GLN A 46 -1.62 -8.78 -6.53
N VAL A 47 -2.17 -9.95 -6.16
CA VAL A 47 -1.39 -10.98 -5.46
C VAL A 47 -0.51 -11.65 -6.51
N ALA A 48 0.81 -11.46 -6.43
CA ALA A 48 1.75 -12.29 -7.15
C ALA A 48 1.97 -13.56 -6.31
N ILE A 49 1.49 -14.69 -6.80
CA ILE A 49 1.76 -16.04 -6.27
C ILE A 49 3.04 -16.55 -6.92
#